data_AF-A0A1F4NTV6-F1
#
_entry.id   AF-A0A1F4NTV6-F1
#
_cell.length_a   1.000
_cell.length_b   1.000
_cell.length_c   1.000
_cell.angle_alpha   90.00
_cell.angle_beta   90.00
_cell.angle_gamma   90.00
#
_symmetry.space_group_name_H-M   'P 1'
#
loop_
_entity.id
_entity.type
_entity.pdbx_description
1 polymer ?
#
loop_
_entity_poly.entity_id
_entity_poly.type
_entity_poly.pdbx_seq_one_letter_code
_entity_poly.pdbx_strand_id
1 'polypeptide(L)' 'MHDSQNLSATATSFNRTLSLLKGLPFDMAREHYARAVQVGLIERSMLGWARFERHMDLLEKMTLGPWARRV' A
#
# COMPACT_ATOMS: atom_id res chain seq x y z
N MET A 1 -21.47 -3.32 -31.58
CA MET A 1 -20.02 -3.13 -31.28
C MET A 1 -19.75 -2.28 -30.03
N HIS A 2 -20.75 -1.81 -29.26
CA HIS A 2 -20.54 -0.99 -28.05
C HIS A 2 -20.40 -1.81 -26.74
N ASP A 3 -21.02 -2.98 -26.65
CA ASP A 3 -21.04 -3.78 -25.41
C ASP A 3 -19.66 -4.34 -25.01
N SER A 4 -18.83 -4.67 -26.00
CA SER A 4 -17.47 -5.20 -25.79
C SER A 4 -16.52 -4.16 -25.17
N GLN A 5 -16.71 -2.88 -25.49
CA GLN A 5 -15.88 -1.79 -24.96
C GLN A 5 -16.22 -1.49 -23.49
N ASN A 6 -17.52 -1.54 -23.13
CA ASN A 6 -17.99 -1.35 -21.76
C ASN A 6 -17.55 -2.47 -20.81
N LEU A 7 -17.53 -3.72 -21.29
CA LEU A 7 -17.00 -4.88 -20.57
C LEU A 7 -15.51 -4.74 -20.27
N SER A 8 -14.71 -4.33 -21.26
CA SER A 8 -13.27 -4.09 -21.09
C SER A 8 -12.98 -2.95 -20.10
N ALA A 9 -13.74 -1.86 -20.16
CA ALA A 9 -13.60 -0.74 -19.24
C ALA A 9 -13.89 -1.15 -17.79
N THR A 10 -14.95 -1.96 -17.59
CA THR A 10 -15.34 -2.48 -16.26
C THR A 10 -14.30 -3.46 -15.70
N ALA A 11 -13.74 -4.34 -16.54
CA ALA A 11 -12.67 -5.24 -16.12
C ALA A 11 -11.40 -4.48 -15.71
N THR A 12 -11.07 -3.39 -16.41
CA THR A 12 -9.91 -2.55 -16.11
C THR A 12 -10.08 -1.79 -14.79
N SER A 13 -11.28 -1.22 -14.54
CA SER A 13 -11.57 -0.54 -13.28
C SER A 13 -11.55 -1.50 -12.09
N PHE A 14 -12.10 -2.71 -12.27
CA PHE A 14 -12.07 -3.75 -11.25
C PHE A 14 -10.64 -4.18 -10.89
N ASN A 15 -9.80 -4.45 -11.90
CA ASN A 15 -8.40 -4.80 -11.67
C ASN A 15 -7.62 -3.68 -10.98
N ARG A 16 -7.89 -2.41 -11.32
CA ARG A 16 -7.30 -1.27 -10.61
C ARG A 16 -7.74 -1.23 -9.14
N THR A 17 -9.03 -1.41 -8.86
CA THR A 17 -9.56 -1.43 -7.49
C THR A 17 -8.95 -2.59 -6.68
N LEU A 18 -8.86 -3.78 -7.26
CA LEU A 18 -8.18 -4.92 -6.63
C LEU A 18 -6.71 -4.64 -6.36
N SER A 19 -6.02 -3.96 -7.28
CA SER A 19 -4.62 -3.56 -7.07
C SER A 19 -4.47 -2.57 -5.92
N LEU A 20 -5.41 -1.62 -5.75
CA LEU A 20 -5.42 -0.67 -4.64
C LEU A 20 -5.71 -1.37 -3.31
N LEU A 21 -6.69 -2.27 -3.29
CA LEU A 21 -7.05 -3.05 -2.09
C LEU A 21 -5.88 -3.90 -1.58
N LYS A 22 -5.04 -4.43 -2.47
CA LYS A 22 -3.83 -5.19 -2.09
C LYS A 22 -2.78 -4.33 -1.36
N GLY A 23 -2.68 -3.04 -1.71
CA GLY A 23 -1.74 -2.10 -1.07
C GLY A 23 -2.27 -1.47 0.22
N LEU A 24 -3.60 -1.41 0.39
CA LEU A 24 -4.26 -0.81 1.56
C LEU A 24 -3.73 -1.27 2.93
N PRO A 25 -3.51 -2.57 3.22
CA PRO A 25 -3.03 -2.96 4.54
C PRO A 25 -1.67 -2.35 4.88
N PHE A 26 -0.76 -2.23 3.90
CA PHE A 26 0.56 -1.61 4.08
C PHE A 26 0.45 -0.10 4.23
N ASP A 27 -0.43 0.54 3.46
CA ASP A 27 -0.69 1.98 3.57
C ASP A 27 -1.31 2.34 4.94
N MET A 28 -2.23 1.50 5.46
CA MET A 28 -2.78 1.67 6.80
C MET A 28 -1.72 1.49 7.90
N ALA A 29 -0.79 0.55 7.73
CA ALA A 29 0.32 0.37 8.68
C ALA A 29 1.22 1.61 8.76
N ARG A 30 1.53 2.22 7.60
CA ARG A 30 2.29 3.48 7.52
C ARG A 30 1.55 4.63 8.20
N GLU A 31 0.25 4.77 7.95
CA GLU A 31 -0.59 5.80 8.60
C GLU A 31 -0.65 5.59 10.12
N HIS A 32 -0.82 4.35 10.58
CA HIS A 32 -0.84 4.05 12.02
C HIS A 32 0.48 4.39 12.70
N TYR A 33 1.63 4.11 12.07
CA TYR A 33 2.92 4.51 12.60
C TYR A 33 3.04 6.04 12.66
N ALA A 34 2.66 6.75 11.59
CA ALA A 34 2.66 8.21 11.56
C ALA A 34 1.77 8.80 12.67
N ARG A 35 0.58 8.25 12.87
CA ARG A 35 -0.33 8.65 13.95
C ARG A 35 0.26 8.37 15.33
N ALA A 36 0.87 7.20 15.53
CA ALA A 36 1.52 6.84 16.77
C ALA A 36 2.68 7.80 17.11
N VAL A 37 3.44 8.26 16.12
CA VAL A 37 4.46 9.32 16.27
C VAL A 37 3.81 10.68 16.59
N GLN A 38 2.72 11.04 15.91
CA GLN A 38 2.01 12.30 16.14
C GLN A 38 1.43 12.43 17.54
N VAL A 39 0.86 11.33 18.08
CA VAL A 39 0.29 11.31 19.44
C VAL A 39 1.34 11.05 20.52
N GLY A 40 2.61 10.88 20.14
CA GLY A 40 3.72 10.67 21.08
C GLY A 40 3.82 9.26 21.67
N LEU A 41 3.09 8.28 21.10
CA LEU A 41 3.18 6.86 21.50
C LEU A 41 4.50 6.23 21.03
N ILE A 42 5.03 6.71 19.89
CA ILE A 42 6.33 6.31 19.34
C ILE A 42 7.23 7.54 19.29
N GLU A 43 8.51 7.35 19.61
CA GLU A 43 9.51 8.40 19.50
C GLU A 43 9.61 8.95 18.06
N ARG A 44 9.62 10.28 17.92
CA ARG A 44 9.78 10.97 16.63
C ARG A 44 11.23 10.93 16.16
N SER A 45 11.69 9.76 15.75
CA SER A 45 13.04 9.51 15.25
C SER A 45 13.06 9.30 13.73
N MET A 46 13.87 10.09 13.02
CA MET A 46 14.11 9.90 11.58
C MET A 46 14.71 8.52 11.28
N LEU A 47 15.58 8.01 12.16
CA LEU A 47 16.18 6.69 12.00
C LEU A 47 15.18 5.57 12.31
N GLY A 48 14.30 5.78 13.29
CA GLY A 48 13.18 4.89 13.61
C GLY A 48 12.22 4.75 12.44
N TRP A 49 11.82 5.88 11.85
CA TRP A 49 10.99 5.91 10.64
C TRP A 49 11.66 5.16 9.48
N ALA A 50 12.94 5.45 9.19
CA ALA A 50 13.66 4.82 8.08
C ALA A 50 13.77 3.28 8.26
N ARG A 51 13.96 2.81 9.50
CA ARG A 51 14.00 1.37 9.80
C ARG A 51 12.62 0.73 9.66
N PHE A 52 11.57 1.38 10.17
CA PHE A 52 10.19 0.93 10.01
C PHE A 52 9.83 0.80 8.53
N GLU A 53 10.10 1.83 7.73
CA GLU A 53 9.78 1.84 6.30
C GLU A 53 10.50 0.71 5.54
N ARG A 54 11.77 0.46 5.87
CA ARG A 54 12.52 -0.66 5.28
C ARG A 54 11.92 -2.02 5.61
N HIS A 55 11.43 -2.23 6.83
CA HIS A 55 10.76 -3.47 7.20
C HIS A 55 9.39 -3.61 6.52
N MET A 56 8.64 -2.52 6.40
CA MET A 56 7.35 -2.52 5.70
C MET A 56 7.54 -2.80 4.21
N ASP A 57 8.52 -2.18 3.55
CA ASP A 57 8.84 -2.45 2.15
C ASP A 57 9.27 -3.90 1.92
N LEU A 58 10.09 -4.48 2.80
CA LEU A 58 10.45 -5.89 2.75
C LEU A 58 9.21 -6.80 2.90
N LEU A 59 8.33 -6.49 3.85
CA LEU A 59 7.12 -7.27 4.11
C LEU A 59 6.12 -7.16 2.95
N GLU A 60 5.96 -5.97 2.37
CA GLU A 60 5.13 -5.72 1.19
C GLU A 60 5.66 -6.52 0.00
N LYS A 61 6.97 -6.53 -0.22
CA LYS A 61 7.63 -7.36 -1.24
C LYS A 61 7.49 -8.86 -0.98
N MET A 62 7.57 -9.33 0.26
CA MET A 62 7.37 -10.74 0.58
C MET A 62 5.91 -11.17 0.38
N THR A 63 4.95 -10.30 0.68
CA THR A 63 3.52 -10.62 0.64
C THR A 63 2.94 -10.49 -0.77
N LEU A 64 3.29 -9.43 -1.49
CA LEU A 64 2.76 -9.12 -2.81
C LEU A 64 3.71 -9.52 -3.95
N GLY A 65 4.99 -9.79 -3.65
CA GLY A 65 5.97 -10.24 -4.63
C GLY A 65 6.12 -9.23 -5.78
N PRO A 66 5.99 -9.67 -7.05
CA PRO A 66 6.03 -8.79 -8.21
C PRO A 66 4.92 -7.72 -8.26
N TRP A 67 3.86 -7.88 -7.45
CA TRP A 67 2.74 -6.95 -7.36
C TRP A 67 2.93 -5.90 -6.26
N ALA A 68 4.02 -5.97 -5.51
CA ALA A 68 4.40 -4.90 -4.59
C ALA A 68 4.67 -3.63 -5.40
N ARG A 69 4.10 -2.50 -4.97
CA ARG A 69 4.40 -1.22 -5.59
C ARG A 69 5.89 -0.92 -5.39
N ARG A 70 6.58 -0.47 -6.44
CA ARG A 70 7.88 0.20 -6.28
C ARG A 70 7.57 1.60 -5.77
N VAL A 71 7.49 1.75 -4.44
CA VAL A 71 7.45 3.05 -3.78
C VAL A 71 8.88 3.55 -3.62
#